data_AF-A0A2G9NAK9-F1
#
_entry.id   AF-A0A2G9NAK9-F1
#
_cell.length_a   1.000
_cell.length_b   1.000
_cell.length_c   1.000
_cell.angle_alpha   90.00
_cell.angle_beta   90.00
_cell.angle_gamma   90.00
#
_symmetry.space_group_name_H-M   'P 1'
#
loop_
_entity.id
_entity.type
_entity.pdbx_description
1 polymer ?
#
loop_
_entity_poly.entity_id
_entity_poly.type
_entity_poly.pdbx_seq_one_letter_code
_entity_poly.pdbx_strand_id
1 'polypeptide(L)'
;MKLERKKQQKSKMHKIHNFGTPESSKKFLGVFELSQSRKGQVQMTETIAVLFIFFILIVFGISLFYQYSKSSFQAQQEELLGKKAIEITLKTLFIPELMCTKGDAEAEDNCFDMMKVRHAVDVFGENNLTYFDTFSFSKISLSEIYPGNETYVLYDFPKNDWENTEKTFFIIAMKDEVKGEGQPYFGIGRLDIEVYS
;
A
#
# COMPACT_ATOMS: atom_id res chain seq x y z
N MET A 1 1.89 3.87 30.48
CA MET A 1 2.34 5.28 30.53
C MET A 1 3.16 5.61 29.28
N LYS A 2 2.50 5.92 28.15
CA LYS A 2 3.06 6.54 26.91
C LYS A 2 1.99 6.44 25.82
N LEU A 3 0.92 7.21 25.99
CA LEU A 3 -0.18 7.29 25.02
C LEU A 3 -0.63 8.74 24.89
N GLU A 4 0.29 9.65 24.59
CA GLU A 4 -0.01 11.05 24.30
C GLU A 4 1.10 11.68 23.45
N ARG A 5 1.14 11.42 22.14
CA ARG A 5 1.79 12.30 21.14
C ARG A 5 1.12 12.18 19.77
N LYS A 6 -0.16 12.53 19.68
CA LYS A 6 -0.84 12.84 18.41
C LYS A 6 -1.73 14.07 18.61
N LYS A 7 -1.14 15.25 18.71
CA LYS A 7 -1.85 16.56 18.65
C LYS A 7 -0.83 17.70 18.58
N GLN A 8 -0.08 17.85 17.48
CA GLN A 8 0.60 19.11 17.14
C GLN A 8 1.29 19.02 15.77
N GLN A 9 0.53 19.02 14.68
CA GLN A 9 1.05 19.48 13.37
C GLN A 9 -0.08 19.80 12.39
N LYS A 10 -1.10 20.53 12.90
CA LYS A 10 -2.19 21.09 12.09
C LYS A 10 -2.13 22.61 12.19
N SER A 11 -1.06 23.23 11.71
CA SER A 11 -1.02 24.69 11.50
C SER A 11 0.15 25.09 10.62
N LYS A 12 -0.07 25.14 9.31
CA LYS A 12 0.56 26.13 8.43
C LYS A 12 -0.36 26.34 7.23
N MET A 13 -1.36 27.20 7.47
CA MET A 13 -2.09 27.91 6.44
C MET A 13 -1.10 28.58 5.49
N HIS A 14 -1.02 28.10 4.25
CA HIS A 14 -0.51 28.92 3.17
C HIS A 14 -1.66 29.79 2.64
N LYS A 15 -1.50 31.07 2.94
CA LYS A 15 -2.20 32.25 2.43
C LYS A 15 -2.51 32.10 0.92
N ILE A 16 -3.79 31.98 0.58
CA ILE A 16 -4.29 32.17 -0.78
C ILE A 16 -4.34 33.68 -1.01
N HIS A 17 -3.46 34.17 -1.88
CA HIS A 17 -3.52 35.53 -2.40
C HIS A 17 -4.70 35.63 -3.38
N ASN A 18 -5.80 36.21 -2.91
CA ASN A 18 -6.83 36.81 -3.75
C ASN A 18 -6.35 38.19 -4.21
N PHE A 19 -6.13 38.40 -5.50
CA PHE A 19 -6.05 39.75 -6.08
C PHE A 19 -6.27 39.68 -7.60
N GLY A 20 -7.28 40.41 -8.10
CA GLY A 20 -7.36 40.75 -9.53
C GLY A 20 -8.65 40.37 -10.26
N THR A 21 -9.73 41.11 -10.00
CA THR A 21 -10.72 41.50 -11.02
C THR A 21 -10.61 43.02 -11.20
N PRO A 22 -11.22 43.66 -12.20
CA PRO A 22 -11.42 43.30 -13.61
C PRO A 22 -10.95 44.47 -14.52
N GLU A 23 -10.38 44.20 -15.70
CA GLU A 23 -10.10 45.28 -16.65
C GLU A 23 -10.69 45.04 -18.05
N SER A 24 -11.78 45.77 -18.27
CA SER A 24 -12.39 46.20 -19.51
C SER A 24 -11.43 46.45 -20.68
N SER A 25 -11.70 45.82 -21.83
CA SER A 25 -11.46 46.42 -23.16
C SER A 25 -12.30 45.67 -24.21
N LYS A 26 -13.54 46.08 -24.48
CA LYS A 26 -13.95 47.00 -25.55
C LYS A 26 -13.31 46.74 -26.93
N LYS A 27 -14.20 46.38 -27.86
CA LYS A 27 -14.18 46.64 -29.31
C LYS A 27 -13.18 45.83 -30.15
N PHE A 28 -13.69 44.83 -30.86
CA PHE A 28 -13.62 44.85 -32.34
C PHE A 28 -14.64 43.86 -32.94
N LEU A 29 -15.87 44.34 -33.13
CA LEU A 29 -16.85 43.71 -34.02
C LEU A 29 -16.44 44.07 -35.45
N GLY A 30 -15.52 43.29 -36.01
CA GLY A 30 -15.17 43.31 -37.43
C GLY A 30 -16.15 42.41 -38.18
N VAL A 31 -17.24 43.00 -38.65
CA VAL A 31 -18.16 42.40 -39.63
C VAL A 31 -17.39 42.24 -40.94
N PHE A 32 -16.94 41.02 -41.23
CA PHE A 32 -16.40 40.65 -42.53
C PHE A 32 -17.54 40.08 -43.38
N GLU A 33 -18.27 40.97 -44.07
CA GLU A 33 -19.13 40.59 -45.19
C GLU A 33 -18.24 40.26 -46.40
N LEU A 34 -18.01 38.97 -46.65
CA LEU A 34 -17.52 38.47 -47.92
C LEU A 34 -18.68 37.86 -48.71
N SER A 35 -19.33 38.71 -49.50
CA SER A 35 -20.25 38.33 -50.56
C SER A 35 -19.44 37.95 -51.80
N GLN A 36 -19.03 36.68 -51.93
CA GLN A 36 -18.56 36.16 -53.22
C GLN A 36 -18.83 34.66 -53.37
N SER A 37 -19.62 34.31 -54.39
CA SER A 37 -19.72 33.00 -55.05
C SER A 37 -19.77 31.75 -54.12
N ARG A 38 -20.96 31.50 -53.56
CA ARG A 38 -21.26 30.48 -52.52
C ARG A 38 -21.11 28.99 -52.88
N LYS A 39 -20.59 28.60 -54.05
CA LYS A 39 -20.57 27.17 -54.44
C LYS A 39 -19.29 26.43 -53.99
N GLY A 40 -18.12 27.07 -54.03
CA GLY A 40 -16.87 26.44 -53.55
C GLY A 40 -16.71 26.45 -52.03
N GLN A 41 -17.34 27.40 -51.33
CA GLN A 41 -17.19 27.59 -49.89
C GLN A 41 -17.98 26.55 -49.07
N VAL A 42 -19.10 26.05 -49.61
CA VAL A 42 -19.95 25.05 -48.94
C VAL A 42 -19.24 23.69 -48.83
N GLN A 43 -18.52 23.29 -49.88
CA GLN A 43 -17.79 22.01 -49.88
C GLN A 43 -16.62 22.00 -48.87
N MET A 44 -15.98 23.16 -48.65
CA MET A 44 -14.93 23.30 -47.62
C MET A 44 -15.51 23.26 -46.20
N THR A 45 -16.74 23.74 -45.98
CA THR A 45 -17.37 23.67 -44.65
C THR A 45 -17.85 22.28 -44.27
N GLU A 46 -18.19 21.45 -45.25
CA GLU A 46 -18.64 20.06 -45.03
C GLU A 46 -17.50 19.19 -44.47
N THR A 47 -16.30 19.28 -45.02
CA THR A 47 -15.13 18.52 -44.54
C THR A 47 -14.69 18.98 -43.14
N ILE A 48 -14.79 20.29 -42.85
CA ILE A 48 -14.50 20.83 -41.51
C ILE A 48 -15.48 20.29 -40.48
N ALA A 49 -16.77 20.17 -40.81
CA ALA A 49 -17.78 19.64 -39.91
C ALA A 49 -17.49 18.16 -39.54
N VAL A 50 -17.06 17.35 -40.51
CA VAL A 50 -16.69 15.94 -40.27
C VAL A 50 -15.46 15.85 -39.35
N LEU A 51 -14.43 16.66 -39.60
CA LEU A 51 -13.24 16.70 -38.75
C LEU A 51 -13.58 17.16 -37.32
N PHE A 52 -14.48 18.12 -37.17
CA PHE A 52 -14.90 18.61 -35.86
C PHE A 52 -15.58 17.52 -35.02
N ILE A 53 -16.52 16.76 -35.61
CA ILE A 53 -17.17 15.63 -34.93
C ILE A 53 -16.14 14.57 -34.56
N PHE A 54 -15.20 14.28 -35.46
CA PHE A 54 -14.12 13.32 -35.20
C PHE A 54 -13.27 13.71 -33.98
N PHE A 55 -12.89 14.98 -33.84
CA PHE A 55 -12.14 15.44 -32.67
C PHE A 55 -12.94 15.30 -31.36
N ILE A 56 -14.25 15.57 -31.37
CA ILE A 56 -15.10 15.39 -30.19
C ILE A 56 -15.10 13.92 -29.76
N LEU A 57 -15.23 12.99 -30.70
CA LEU A 57 -15.19 11.55 -30.41
C LEU A 57 -13.85 11.12 -29.82
N ILE A 58 -12.73 11.66 -30.32
CA ILE A 58 -11.40 11.39 -29.76
C ILE A 58 -11.28 11.88 -28.32
N VAL A 59 -11.68 13.11 -28.04
CA VAL A 59 -11.60 13.68 -26.68
C VAL A 59 -12.44 12.86 -25.71
N PHE A 60 -13.64 12.42 -26.12
CA PHE A 60 -14.48 11.58 -25.30
C PHE A 60 -13.87 10.19 -25.07
N GLY A 61 -13.31 9.56 -26.12
CA GLY A 61 -12.62 8.28 -26.02
C GLY A 61 -11.42 8.32 -25.07
N ILE A 62 -10.59 9.37 -25.16
CA ILE A 62 -9.45 9.58 -24.26
C ILE A 62 -9.91 9.78 -22.81
N SER A 63 -10.95 10.60 -22.59
CA SER A 63 -11.50 10.86 -21.25
C SER A 63 -11.97 9.57 -20.56
N LEU A 64 -12.73 8.72 -21.28
CA LEU A 64 -13.20 7.44 -20.76
C LEU A 64 -12.04 6.47 -20.51
N PHE A 65 -11.08 6.40 -21.42
CA PHE A 65 -9.89 5.55 -21.27
C PHE A 65 -9.12 5.90 -19.99
N TYR A 66 -8.87 7.19 -19.72
CA TYR A 66 -8.18 7.63 -18.50
C TYR A 66 -8.92 7.23 -17.21
N GLN A 67 -10.25 7.35 -17.18
CA GLN A 67 -11.02 6.93 -16.01
C GLN A 67 -10.94 5.42 -15.78
N TYR A 68 -11.07 4.63 -16.84
CA TYR A 68 -10.95 3.18 -16.77
C TYR A 68 -9.56 2.73 -16.33
N SER A 69 -8.51 3.28 -16.95
CA SER A 69 -7.12 2.96 -16.59
C SER A 69 -6.81 3.28 -15.14
N LYS A 70 -7.31 4.41 -14.61
CA LYS A 70 -7.09 4.77 -13.20
C LYS A 70 -7.66 3.71 -12.25
N SER A 71 -8.88 3.22 -12.51
CA SER A 71 -9.52 2.19 -11.68
C SER A 71 -8.76 0.86 -11.75
N SER A 72 -8.30 0.44 -12.94
CA SER A 72 -7.54 -0.80 -13.08
C SER A 72 -6.19 -0.73 -12.39
N PHE A 73 -5.51 0.44 -12.41
CA PHE A 73 -4.24 0.61 -11.73
C PHE A 73 -4.36 0.51 -10.21
N GLN A 74 -5.42 1.07 -9.62
CA GLN A 74 -5.67 0.94 -8.18
C GLN A 74 -5.91 -0.52 -7.78
N ALA A 75 -6.75 -1.24 -8.52
CA ALA A 75 -7.02 -2.65 -8.25
C ALA A 75 -5.76 -3.53 -8.40
N GLN A 76 -4.93 -3.27 -9.43
CA GLN A 76 -3.66 -3.99 -9.60
C GLN A 76 -2.66 -3.67 -8.48
N GLN A 77 -2.62 -2.44 -7.97
CA GLN A 77 -1.77 -2.09 -6.84
C GLN A 77 -2.20 -2.83 -5.56
N GLU A 78 -3.49 -2.86 -5.25
CA GLU A 78 -4.03 -3.61 -4.12
C GLU A 78 -3.72 -5.11 -4.23
N GLU A 79 -3.89 -5.70 -5.42
CA GLU A 79 -3.55 -7.11 -5.66
C GLU A 79 -2.05 -7.39 -5.47
N LEU A 80 -1.18 -6.51 -5.95
CA LEU A 80 0.27 -6.63 -5.77
C LEU A 80 0.68 -6.50 -4.30
N LEU A 81 0.05 -5.60 -3.55
CA LEU A 81 0.30 -5.47 -2.11
C LEU A 81 -0.16 -6.70 -1.33
N GLY A 82 -1.34 -7.24 -1.66
CA GLY A 82 -1.83 -8.49 -1.09
C GLY A 82 -0.90 -9.67 -1.37
N LYS A 83 -0.43 -9.82 -2.61
CA LYS A 83 0.56 -10.85 -2.99
C LYS A 83 1.86 -10.71 -2.20
N LYS A 84 2.34 -9.48 -2.04
CA LYS A 84 3.56 -9.20 -1.27
C LYS A 84 3.40 -9.54 0.22
N ALA A 85 2.24 -9.25 0.82
CA ALA A 85 1.94 -9.62 2.19
C ALA A 85 1.93 -11.14 2.40
N ILE A 86 1.34 -11.88 1.46
CA ILE A 86 1.36 -13.36 1.48
C ILE A 86 2.79 -13.88 1.32
N GLU A 87 3.58 -13.34 0.40
CA GLU A 87 4.97 -13.74 0.19
C GLU A 87 5.83 -13.51 1.44
N ILE A 88 5.70 -12.33 2.08
CA ILE A 88 6.38 -12.02 3.35
C ILE A 88 5.93 -12.98 4.45
N THR A 89 4.64 -13.31 4.50
CA THR A 89 4.13 -14.29 5.47
C THR A 89 4.78 -15.65 5.27
N LEU A 90 4.77 -16.18 4.05
CA LEU A 90 5.35 -17.50 3.76
C LEU A 90 6.85 -17.51 4.11
N LYS A 91 7.59 -16.46 3.75
CA LYS A 91 8.99 -16.31 4.16
C LYS A 91 9.13 -16.33 5.68
N THR A 92 8.29 -15.58 6.40
CA THR A 92 8.30 -15.52 7.86
C THR A 92 8.03 -16.88 8.51
N LEU A 93 7.08 -17.64 7.96
CA LEU A 93 6.69 -18.96 8.48
C LEU A 93 7.81 -20.00 8.32
N PHE A 94 8.62 -19.89 7.26
CA PHE A 94 9.68 -20.85 6.93
C PHE A 94 11.10 -20.37 7.30
N ILE A 95 11.22 -19.40 8.21
CA ILE A 95 12.51 -18.95 8.72
C ILE A 95 13.01 -19.91 9.81
N PRO A 96 14.20 -20.53 9.63
CA PRO A 96 14.72 -21.54 10.55
C PRO A 96 14.98 -20.98 11.96
N GLU A 97 15.17 -19.67 12.09
CA GLU A 97 15.33 -18.96 13.35
C GLU A 97 14.06 -18.97 14.21
N LEU A 98 12.87 -19.16 13.64
CA LEU A 98 11.59 -19.17 14.39
C LEU A 98 10.95 -20.55 14.43
N MET A 99 11.22 -21.38 13.43
CA MET A 99 10.56 -22.66 13.22
C MET A 99 10.84 -23.68 14.34
N CYS A 100 9.81 -24.41 14.74
CA CYS A 100 9.94 -25.57 15.62
C CYS A 100 10.57 -26.75 14.87
N THR A 101 11.42 -27.49 15.58
CA THR A 101 11.89 -28.81 15.14
C THR A 101 11.20 -29.90 15.94
N LYS A 102 10.76 -30.94 15.26
CA LYS A 102 10.29 -32.19 15.85
C LYS A 102 11.45 -33.19 15.92
N GLY A 103 11.29 -34.26 16.70
CA GLY A 103 12.23 -35.39 16.71
C GLY A 103 12.56 -35.84 15.27
N ASP A 104 13.80 -36.29 15.06
CA ASP A 104 14.41 -36.57 13.74
C ASP A 104 14.71 -35.35 12.86
N ALA A 105 14.76 -34.14 13.45
CA ALA A 105 15.11 -32.88 12.78
C ALA A 105 14.14 -32.47 11.65
N GLU A 106 12.92 -33.01 11.68
CA GLU A 106 11.86 -32.60 10.79
C GLU A 106 11.27 -31.25 11.24
N ALA A 107 11.06 -30.35 10.28
CA ALA A 107 10.38 -29.09 10.50
C ALA A 107 8.89 -29.32 10.76
N GLU A 108 8.33 -28.68 11.79
CA GLU A 108 6.89 -28.71 12.05
C GLU A 108 6.21 -27.51 11.37
N ASP A 109 5.22 -27.79 10.53
CA ASP A 109 4.49 -26.75 9.78
C ASP A 109 3.73 -25.81 10.71
N ASN A 110 3.88 -24.49 10.51
CA ASN A 110 3.19 -23.44 11.25
C ASN A 110 3.40 -23.47 12.77
N CYS A 111 4.56 -23.96 13.24
CA CYS A 111 4.94 -23.95 14.65
C CYS A 111 6.12 -23.01 14.89
N PHE A 112 5.96 -22.09 15.85
CA PHE A 112 7.04 -21.21 16.33
C PHE A 112 7.53 -21.63 17.71
N ASP A 113 8.85 -21.68 17.85
CA ASP A 113 9.50 -21.93 19.13
C ASP A 113 9.58 -20.63 19.94
N MET A 114 8.90 -20.59 21.08
CA MET A 114 8.82 -19.40 21.94
C MET A 114 10.18 -18.99 22.49
N MET A 115 11.10 -19.93 22.72
CA MET A 115 12.45 -19.58 23.17
C MET A 115 13.21 -18.85 22.06
N LYS A 116 13.07 -19.33 20.82
CA LYS A 116 13.68 -18.65 19.69
C LYS A 116 13.04 -17.30 19.40
N VAL A 117 11.70 -17.21 19.47
CA VAL A 117 10.96 -15.94 19.30
C VAL A 117 11.45 -14.87 20.28
N ARG A 118 11.63 -15.21 21.57
CA ARG A 118 12.11 -14.26 22.59
C ARG A 118 13.47 -13.67 22.22
N HIS A 119 14.39 -14.49 21.72
CA HIS A 119 15.72 -14.02 21.29
C HIS A 119 15.70 -13.36 19.91
N ALA A 120 14.79 -13.76 19.03
CA ALA A 120 14.65 -13.19 17.69
C ALA A 120 14.25 -11.70 17.75
N VAL A 121 13.47 -11.28 18.75
CA VAL A 121 13.13 -9.86 18.97
C VAL A 121 14.40 -9.01 19.08
N ASP A 122 15.39 -9.47 19.84
CA ASP A 122 16.66 -8.75 20.02
C ASP A 122 17.51 -8.80 18.73
N VAL A 123 17.65 -10.00 18.14
CA VAL A 123 18.49 -10.22 16.95
C VAL A 123 17.97 -9.45 15.73
N PHE A 124 16.66 -9.45 15.51
CA PHE A 124 16.04 -8.70 14.41
C PHE A 124 16.13 -7.20 14.66
N GLY A 125 15.94 -6.76 15.92
CA GLY A 125 16.10 -5.36 16.31
C GLY A 125 17.50 -4.80 16.02
N GLU A 126 18.55 -5.58 16.27
CA GLU A 126 19.93 -5.19 15.99
C GLU A 126 20.27 -5.29 14.50
N ASN A 127 19.71 -6.26 13.78
CA ASN A 127 20.06 -6.59 12.39
C ASN A 127 18.96 -6.27 11.37
N ASN A 128 18.16 -5.22 11.62
CA ASN A 128 17.04 -4.84 10.76
C ASN A 128 17.42 -4.68 9.28
N LEU A 129 18.61 -4.14 8.98
CA LEU A 129 19.10 -3.97 7.60
C LEU A 129 19.37 -5.30 6.89
N THR A 130 19.80 -6.33 7.61
CA THR A 130 20.06 -7.67 7.04
C THR A 130 18.77 -8.35 6.61
N TYR A 131 17.70 -8.18 7.39
CA TYR A 131 16.39 -8.74 7.09
C TYR A 131 15.54 -7.88 6.14
N PHE A 132 15.99 -6.65 5.83
CA PHE A 132 15.29 -5.73 4.94
C PHE A 132 15.07 -6.29 3.53
N ASP A 133 16.04 -7.00 2.97
CA ASP A 133 15.91 -7.60 1.63
C ASP A 133 14.79 -8.66 1.59
N THR A 134 14.52 -9.31 2.72
CA THR A 134 13.52 -10.37 2.85
C THR A 134 12.13 -9.79 3.15
N PHE A 135 12.03 -8.87 4.10
CA PHE A 135 10.76 -8.37 4.62
C PHE A 135 10.37 -6.98 4.11
N SER A 136 11.29 -6.27 3.46
CA SER A 136 11.10 -4.90 2.97
C SER A 136 10.55 -3.96 4.05
N PHE A 137 9.78 -2.94 3.65
CA PHE A 137 8.98 -2.11 4.54
C PHE A 137 7.76 -2.87 5.04
N SER A 138 7.90 -3.53 6.17
CA SER A 138 6.80 -4.23 6.84
C SER A 138 6.99 -4.21 8.35
N LYS A 139 5.92 -4.59 9.03
CA LYS A 139 5.89 -4.84 10.46
C LYS A 139 5.34 -6.24 10.71
N ILE A 140 6.11 -7.05 11.42
CA ILE A 140 5.78 -8.42 11.76
C ILE A 140 5.65 -8.49 13.28
N SER A 141 4.46 -8.83 13.76
CA SER A 141 4.18 -8.98 15.18
C SER A 141 3.50 -10.31 15.46
N LEU A 142 3.97 -11.00 16.50
CA LEU A 142 3.36 -12.22 17.00
C LEU A 142 2.61 -11.90 18.30
N SER A 143 1.32 -12.18 18.34
CA SER A 143 0.50 -12.06 19.55
C SER A 143 0.14 -13.44 20.09
N GLU A 144 0.47 -13.72 21.35
CA GLU A 144 -0.02 -14.89 22.07
C GLU A 144 -1.52 -14.73 22.31
N ILE A 145 -2.36 -15.65 21.81
CA ILE A 145 -3.81 -15.68 22.09
C ILE A 145 -4.10 -16.54 23.31
N TYR A 146 -3.36 -17.64 23.45
CA TYR A 146 -3.49 -18.57 24.56
C TYR A 146 -2.15 -19.22 24.88
N PRO A 147 -1.79 -19.37 26.17
CA PRO A 147 -2.50 -18.95 27.38
C PRO A 147 -2.32 -17.46 27.74
N GLY A 148 -1.29 -16.81 27.21
CA GLY A 148 -0.94 -15.43 27.50
C GLY A 148 -1.63 -14.42 26.59
N ASN A 149 -1.32 -13.13 26.83
CA ASN A 149 -1.68 -11.99 26.00
C ASN A 149 -0.43 -11.12 25.73
N GLU A 150 0.70 -11.78 25.50
CA GLU A 150 1.96 -11.11 25.18
C GLU A 150 2.05 -10.86 23.68
N THR A 151 2.63 -9.71 23.30
CA THR A 151 2.87 -9.36 21.89
C THR A 151 4.35 -9.12 21.68
N TYR A 152 4.92 -9.85 20.73
CA TYR A 152 6.32 -9.79 20.33
C TYR A 152 6.40 -9.10 18.97
N VAL A 153 7.05 -7.94 18.90
CA VAL A 153 7.32 -7.28 17.62
C VAL A 153 8.64 -7.83 17.10
N LEU A 154 8.56 -8.72 16.11
CA LEU A 154 9.72 -9.40 15.55
C LEU A 154 10.50 -8.43 14.65
N TYR A 155 9.80 -7.71 13.78
CA TYR A 155 10.42 -6.82 12.81
C TYR A 155 9.54 -5.58 12.63
N ASP A 156 10.14 -4.39 12.60
CA ASP A 156 9.42 -3.14 12.36
C ASP A 156 10.30 -2.18 11.56
N PHE A 157 10.04 -2.11 10.25
CA PHE A 157 10.73 -1.19 9.34
C PHE A 157 9.71 -0.27 8.67
N PRO A 158 9.27 0.80 9.35
CA PRO A 158 8.25 1.69 8.82
C PRO A 158 8.80 2.53 7.67
N LYS A 159 7.95 2.80 6.68
CA LYS A 159 8.22 3.80 5.63
C LYS A 159 7.79 5.18 6.14
N ASN A 160 8.63 6.20 6.00
CA ASN A 160 8.32 7.56 6.53
C ASN A 160 7.06 8.19 5.89
N ASP A 161 6.83 7.91 4.62
CA ASP A 161 5.68 8.41 3.84
C ASP A 161 4.92 7.22 3.24
N TRP A 162 4.05 6.60 4.03
CA TRP A 162 3.18 5.51 3.56
C TRP A 162 1.81 6.08 3.15
N GLU A 163 1.36 5.68 1.96
CA GLU A 163 0.01 6.05 1.48
C GLU A 163 -1.01 4.96 1.82
N ASN A 164 -0.58 3.70 1.76
CA ASN A 164 -1.42 2.53 1.98
C ASN A 164 -0.73 1.51 2.89
N THR A 165 -1.52 0.79 3.67
CA THR A 165 -1.05 -0.31 4.52
C THR A 165 -1.98 -1.49 4.32
N GLU A 166 -1.41 -2.64 3.96
CA GLU A 166 -2.17 -3.88 3.90
C GLU A 166 -1.81 -4.79 5.07
N LYS A 167 -2.85 -5.40 5.65
CA LYS A 167 -2.72 -6.25 6.83
C LYS A 167 -3.20 -7.66 6.54
N THR A 168 -2.39 -8.64 6.91
CA THR A 168 -2.77 -10.05 6.90
C THR A 168 -2.44 -10.69 8.24
N PHE A 169 -3.13 -11.78 8.57
CA PHE A 169 -2.87 -12.51 9.81
C PHE A 169 -2.94 -14.02 9.59
N PHE A 170 -2.14 -14.75 10.35
CA PHE A 170 -2.09 -16.21 10.33
C PHE A 170 -2.11 -16.72 11.76
N ILE A 171 -2.78 -17.86 11.95
CA ILE A 171 -2.79 -18.55 13.24
C ILE A 171 -1.66 -19.56 13.22
N ILE A 172 -0.85 -19.55 14.28
CA ILE A 172 0.31 -20.43 14.41
C ILE A 172 0.26 -21.16 15.75
N ALA A 173 0.80 -22.38 15.77
CA ALA A 173 1.10 -23.06 17.00
C ALA A 173 2.37 -22.46 17.62
N MET A 174 2.40 -22.35 18.94
CA MET A 174 3.60 -21.92 19.67
C MET A 174 4.01 -23.05 20.60
N LYS A 175 5.30 -23.36 20.61
CA LYS A 175 5.89 -24.38 21.48
C LYS A 175 6.88 -23.73 22.41
N ASP A 176 6.74 -23.95 23.71
CA ASP A 176 7.68 -23.49 24.73
C ASP A 176 8.19 -24.70 25.52
N GLU A 177 9.47 -25.03 25.33
CA GLU A 177 10.11 -26.16 26.02
C GLU A 177 10.55 -25.82 27.45
N VAL A 178 10.64 -24.54 27.80
CA VAL A 178 11.18 -24.08 29.09
C VAL A 178 10.09 -23.99 30.16
N LYS A 179 8.85 -23.68 29.77
CA LYS A 179 7.74 -23.52 30.72
C LYS A 179 7.21 -24.83 31.31
N GLY A 180 7.51 -25.99 30.73
CA GLY A 180 6.96 -27.26 31.20
C GLY A 180 7.92 -28.09 32.05
N GLU A 181 7.39 -28.75 33.07
CA GLU A 181 8.13 -29.71 33.93
C GLU A 181 8.43 -31.02 33.18
N GLY A 182 9.22 -30.94 32.09
CA GLY A 182 9.59 -32.09 31.26
C GLY A 182 8.60 -32.45 30.15
N GLN A 183 7.57 -31.62 29.91
CA GLN A 183 6.68 -31.71 28.75
C GLN A 183 6.61 -30.37 28.02
N PRO A 184 6.65 -30.33 26.68
CA PRO A 184 6.55 -29.07 25.95
C PRO A 184 5.18 -28.42 26.18
N TYR A 185 5.19 -27.11 26.45
CA TYR A 185 3.98 -26.32 26.61
C TYR A 185 3.53 -25.81 25.22
N PHE A 186 2.24 -25.97 24.90
CA PHE A 186 1.69 -25.53 23.62
C PHE A 186 0.74 -24.33 23.81
N GLY A 187 0.89 -23.34 22.93
CA GLY A 187 0.04 -22.17 22.83
C GLY A 187 -0.47 -21.94 21.42
N ILE A 188 -1.42 -21.01 21.29
CA ILE A 188 -1.94 -20.55 20.00
C ILE A 188 -1.59 -19.07 19.85
N GLY A 189 -0.90 -18.75 18.76
CA GLY A 189 -0.47 -17.40 18.42
C GLY A 189 -1.17 -16.88 17.17
N ARG A 190 -1.20 -15.56 17.06
CA ARG A 190 -1.61 -14.82 15.86
C ARG A 190 -0.41 -14.04 15.35
N LEU A 191 0.05 -14.39 14.17
CA LEU A 191 1.07 -13.65 13.44
C LEU A 191 0.39 -12.58 12.60
N ASP A 192 0.56 -11.32 12.96
CA ASP A 192 0.07 -10.15 12.24
C ASP A 192 1.20 -9.55 11.40
N ILE A 193 0.94 -9.34 10.11
CA ILE A 193 1.90 -8.77 9.15
C ILE A 193 1.26 -7.56 8.49
N GLU A 194 1.91 -6.42 8.63
CA GLU A 194 1.52 -5.15 8.03
C GLU A 194 2.56 -4.75 6.99
N VAL A 195 2.17 -4.60 5.72
CA VAL A 195 3.07 -4.18 4.64
C VAL A 195 2.81 -2.73 4.29
N TYR A 196 3.87 -1.93 4.22
CA TYR A 196 3.79 -0.52 3.86
C TYR A 196 4.12 -0.31 2.38
N SER A 197 3.29 0.48 1.69
CA SER A 197 3.50 0.88 0.29
C SER A 197 3.77 2.35 0.12
#